data_AF-A0A2E9W3E6-F1
#
_entry.id   AF-A0A2E9W3E6-F1
#
_cell.length_a   1.000
_cell.length_b   1.000
_cell.length_c   1.000
_cell.angle_alpha   90.00
_cell.angle_beta   90.00
_cell.angle_gamma   90.00
#
_symmetry.space_group_name_H-M   'P 1'
#
loop_
_entity.id
_entity.type
_entity.pdbx_description
1 polymer ?
#
loop_
_entity_poly.entity_id
_entity_poly.type
_entity_poly.pdbx_seq_one_letter_code
_entity_poly.pdbx_strand_id
1 'polypeptide(L)'
;MELFSDWMGIAGGGQAVGRFAHYLGGITWIGLLYFFNFIQGSAFGEMGEAARGEALRKITWRTLWWFRWAAALTWVSGIWILAHQEVLSSTTYWQSAAGMGILFGALLGTTMAANVWMVIWPAQQIVIGSSVTVADGGEADPAAPAAAKRAGRASRVNTLFSIPLIFMMMWPSHFGGPNFGTPDSGSRIVLWIVFAVIWIAMELSALGKVGGYDGVLNRIALDKHTDTIKYGFAITVVLYLLFEILG
;
A
#
# COMPACT_ATOMS: atom_id res chain seq x y z
N MET A 1 9.54 26.15 25.43
CA MET A 1 10.64 25.18 25.66
C MET A 1 10.13 23.75 25.87
N GLU A 2 8.86 23.43 25.58
CA GLU A 2 8.31 22.08 25.78
C GLU A 2 8.85 21.03 24.78
N LEU A 3 9.25 21.47 23.57
CA LEU A 3 9.81 20.64 22.49
C LEU A 3 11.01 19.76 22.90
N PHE A 4 11.80 20.20 23.89
CA PHE A 4 13.02 19.51 24.35
C PHE A 4 12.89 18.91 25.76
N SER A 5 11.88 19.31 26.54
CA SER A 5 11.66 18.78 27.90
C SER A 5 10.76 17.54 27.91
N ASP A 6 9.85 17.42 26.93
CA ASP A 6 9.04 16.24 26.70
C ASP A 6 9.17 15.80 25.23
N TRP A 7 10.37 15.33 24.88
CA TRP A 7 10.71 14.97 23.50
C TRP A 7 9.74 13.93 22.91
N MET A 8 9.16 13.05 23.74
CA MET A 8 8.30 11.95 23.30
C MET A 8 6.80 12.19 23.50
N GLY A 9 6.40 13.26 24.19
CA GLY A 9 4.99 13.66 24.31
C GLY A 9 4.34 14.04 22.98
N ILE A 10 3.01 14.17 22.96
CA ILE A 10 2.22 14.45 21.74
C ILE A 10 2.72 15.70 20.99
N ALA A 11 3.14 16.74 21.72
CA ALA A 11 3.70 17.98 21.16
C ALA A 11 5.25 17.99 21.13
N GLY A 12 5.88 16.88 21.52
CA GLY A 12 7.32 16.70 21.58
C GLY A 12 7.99 16.60 20.21
N GLY A 13 9.27 16.95 20.14
CA GLY A 13 10.02 16.92 18.88
C GLY A 13 10.13 15.55 18.23
N GLY A 14 10.07 14.45 19.01
CA GLY A 14 10.08 13.08 18.50
C GLY A 14 8.81 12.72 17.72
N GLN A 15 7.64 13.19 18.17
CA GLN A 15 6.39 13.03 17.43
C GLN A 15 6.38 13.87 16.14
N ALA A 16 6.89 15.10 16.20
CA ALA A 16 7.01 15.96 15.02
C ALA A 16 7.93 15.36 13.95
N VAL A 17 9.12 14.89 14.36
CA VAL A 17 10.08 14.24 13.45
C VAL A 17 9.51 12.94 12.88
N GLY A 18 8.87 12.12 13.70
CA GLY A 18 8.22 10.87 13.26
C GLY A 18 7.17 11.13 12.19
N ARG A 19 6.27 12.10 12.40
CA ARG A 19 5.25 12.50 11.43
C ARG A 19 5.85 13.08 10.15
N PHE A 20 6.85 13.94 10.27
CA PHE A 20 7.56 14.50 9.12
C PHE A 20 8.20 13.41 8.25
N ALA A 21 8.92 12.47 8.88
CA ALA A 21 9.49 11.31 8.20
C ALA A 21 8.41 10.43 7.54
N HIS A 22 7.29 10.22 8.23
CA HIS A 22 6.16 9.46 7.72
C HIS A 22 5.53 10.10 6.48
N TYR A 23 5.34 11.42 6.48
CA TYR A 23 4.77 12.13 5.34
C TYR A 23 5.74 12.14 4.14
N LEU A 24 7.02 12.44 4.36
CA LEU A 24 8.02 12.40 3.29
C LEU A 24 8.14 11.00 2.67
N GLY A 25 8.22 9.98 3.52
CA GLY A 25 8.23 8.59 3.10
C GLY A 25 6.96 8.24 2.32
N GLY A 26 5.79 8.58 2.86
CA GLY A 26 4.49 8.22 2.29
C GLY A 26 4.25 8.85 0.93
N ILE A 27 4.54 10.15 0.78
CA ILE A 27 4.43 10.85 -0.51
C ILE A 27 5.36 10.22 -1.54
N THR A 28 6.60 9.94 -1.17
CA THR A 28 7.58 9.32 -2.07
C THR A 28 7.16 7.90 -2.45
N TRP A 29 6.72 7.10 -1.49
CA TRP A 29 6.33 5.71 -1.69
C TRP A 29 5.11 5.59 -2.61
N ILE A 30 4.02 6.28 -2.26
CA ILE A 30 2.78 6.23 -3.04
C ILE A 30 2.97 6.93 -4.40
N GLY A 31 3.72 8.03 -4.46
CA GLY A 31 4.06 8.68 -5.72
C GLY A 31 4.78 7.75 -6.70
N LEU A 32 5.77 6.99 -6.23
CA LEU A 32 6.49 6.02 -7.07
C LEU A 32 5.62 4.80 -7.42
N LEU A 33 4.74 4.37 -6.50
CA LEU A 33 3.73 3.35 -6.80
C LEU A 33 2.85 3.76 -7.99
N TYR A 34 2.38 5.00 -7.98
CA TYR A 34 1.56 5.58 -9.05
C TYR A 34 2.35 5.77 -10.33
N PHE A 35 3.62 6.18 -10.25
CA PHE A 35 4.51 6.19 -11.41
C PHE A 35 4.57 4.82 -12.09
N PHE A 36 4.81 3.74 -11.34
CA PHE A 36 4.85 2.39 -11.93
C PHE A 36 3.54 1.99 -12.60
N ASN A 37 2.42 2.33 -11.95
CA ASN A 37 1.11 1.83 -12.32
C ASN A 37 0.42 2.65 -13.42
N PHE A 38 0.60 3.96 -13.42
CA PHE A 38 -0.10 4.90 -14.32
C PHE A 38 0.76 5.34 -15.50
N ILE A 39 2.10 5.32 -15.35
CA ILE A 39 3.02 5.89 -16.34
C ILE A 39 3.94 4.80 -16.92
N GLN A 40 4.73 4.14 -16.08
CA GLN A 40 5.77 3.23 -16.57
C GLN A 40 5.18 2.03 -17.32
N GLY A 41 4.12 1.41 -16.77
CA GLY A 41 3.51 0.23 -17.37
C GLY A 41 2.93 0.47 -18.77
N SER A 42 2.26 1.60 -19.00
CA SER A 42 1.74 1.99 -20.32
C SER A 42 2.88 2.33 -21.28
N ALA A 43 3.82 3.17 -20.84
CA ALA A 43 4.97 3.55 -21.66
C ALA A 43 5.77 2.31 -22.13
N PHE A 44 5.96 1.32 -21.26
CA PHE A 44 6.65 0.09 -21.65
C PHE A 44 5.90 -0.71 -22.71
N GLY A 45 4.57 -0.70 -22.70
CA GLY A 45 3.76 -1.36 -23.73
C GLY A 45 3.97 -0.79 -25.14
N GLU A 46 4.33 0.49 -25.23
CA GLU A 46 4.57 1.22 -26.48
C GLU A 46 6.04 1.16 -26.93
N MET A 47 6.96 0.83 -26.01
CA MET A 47 8.39 0.74 -26.28
C MET A 47 8.76 -0.56 -27.02
N GLY A 48 9.70 -0.44 -27.96
CA GLY A 48 10.43 -1.59 -28.52
C GLY A 48 11.30 -2.29 -27.46
N GLU A 49 11.66 -3.53 -27.71
CA GLU A 49 12.34 -4.41 -26.74
C GLU A 49 13.64 -3.82 -26.20
N ALA A 50 14.53 -3.33 -27.07
CA ALA A 50 15.81 -2.75 -26.67
C ALA A 50 15.63 -1.52 -25.77
N ALA A 51 14.74 -0.59 -26.13
CA ALA A 51 14.45 0.62 -25.36
C ALA A 51 13.81 0.29 -24.00
N ARG A 52 12.88 -0.67 -23.97
CA ARG A 52 12.27 -1.17 -22.72
C ARG A 52 13.33 -1.80 -21.80
N GLY A 53 14.22 -2.61 -22.36
CA GLY A 53 15.33 -3.22 -21.63
C GLY A 53 16.23 -2.17 -20.99
N GLU A 54 16.60 -1.14 -21.75
CA GLU A 54 17.40 -0.03 -21.24
C GLU A 54 16.67 0.77 -20.13
N ALA A 55 15.39 1.06 -20.33
CA ALA A 55 14.56 1.73 -19.32
C ALA A 55 14.45 0.90 -18.02
N LEU A 56 14.35 -0.42 -18.11
CA LEU A 56 14.39 -1.32 -16.94
C LEU A 56 15.71 -1.17 -16.17
N ARG A 57 16.86 -1.21 -16.87
CA ARG A 57 18.19 -1.15 -16.26
C ARG A 57 18.54 0.22 -15.70
N LYS A 58 18.06 1.30 -16.31
CA LYS A 58 18.39 2.68 -15.92
C LYS A 58 17.33 3.35 -15.04
N ILE A 59 16.06 3.26 -15.43
CA ILE A 59 14.98 4.00 -14.77
C ILE A 59 14.38 3.12 -13.67
N THR A 60 13.81 1.97 -14.04
CA THR A 60 13.05 1.13 -13.11
C THR A 60 13.88 0.68 -11.91
N TRP A 61 15.13 0.27 -12.13
CA TRP A 61 16.05 -0.09 -11.05
C TRP A 61 16.20 1.02 -9.99
N ARG A 62 16.44 2.27 -10.43
CA ARG A 62 16.62 3.41 -9.52
C ARG A 62 15.32 3.76 -8.82
N THR A 63 14.20 3.75 -9.55
CA THR A 63 12.87 3.97 -8.98
C THR A 63 12.55 2.92 -7.91
N LEU A 64 12.91 1.65 -8.13
CA LEU A 64 12.69 0.56 -7.16
C LEU A 64 13.54 0.71 -5.89
N TRP A 65 14.74 1.29 -5.97
CA TRP A 65 15.53 1.60 -4.78
C TRP A 65 14.78 2.59 -3.87
N TRP A 66 14.37 3.73 -4.43
CA TRP A 66 13.62 4.74 -3.69
C TRP A 66 12.28 4.21 -3.19
N PHE A 67 11.56 3.45 -4.02
CA PHE A 67 10.28 2.86 -3.68
C PHE A 67 10.36 1.97 -2.43
N ARG A 68 11.38 1.11 -2.34
CA ARG A 68 11.58 0.20 -1.20
C ARG A 68 11.87 0.94 0.09
N TRP A 69 12.79 1.88 0.06
CA TRP A 69 13.20 2.61 1.26
C TRP A 69 12.18 3.64 1.69
N ALA A 70 11.43 4.24 0.75
CA ALA A 70 10.28 5.07 1.08
C ALA A 70 9.18 4.24 1.77
N ALA A 71 8.91 3.01 1.30
CA ALA A 71 7.99 2.10 1.98
C ALA A 71 8.45 1.75 3.40
N ALA A 72 9.73 1.39 3.57
CA ALA A 72 10.31 1.08 4.87
C ALA A 72 10.27 2.30 5.82
N LEU A 73 10.67 3.48 5.33
CA LEU A 73 10.65 4.72 6.11
C LEU A 73 9.23 5.04 6.59
N THR A 74 8.24 4.97 5.69
CA THR A 74 6.82 5.20 6.02
C THR A 74 6.35 4.21 7.07
N TRP A 75 6.63 2.92 6.89
CA TRP A 75 6.16 1.89 7.81
C TRP A 75 6.81 1.99 9.20
N VAL A 76 8.14 2.15 9.25
CA VAL A 76 8.88 2.28 10.52
C VAL A 76 8.46 3.56 11.27
N SER A 77 8.37 4.69 10.58
CA SER A 77 7.90 5.94 11.19
C SER A 77 6.43 5.86 11.63
N GLY A 78 5.59 5.11 10.90
CA GLY A 78 4.20 4.85 11.30
C GLY A 78 4.12 4.04 12.59
N ILE A 79 4.89 2.96 12.70
CA ILE A 79 5.01 2.18 13.95
C ILE A 79 5.53 3.06 15.08
N TRP A 80 6.55 3.88 14.82
CA TRP A 80 7.07 4.82 15.80
C TRP A 80 5.98 5.78 16.32
N ILE A 81 5.19 6.36 15.42
CA ILE A 81 4.08 7.25 15.79
C ILE A 81 3.07 6.51 16.67
N LEU A 82 2.65 5.30 16.24
CA LEU A 82 1.67 4.47 16.96
C LEU A 82 2.17 4.06 18.35
N ALA A 83 3.42 3.60 18.46
CA ALA A 83 4.03 3.15 19.69
C ALA A 83 4.15 4.25 20.76
N HIS A 84 4.11 5.52 20.34
CA HIS A 84 4.23 6.68 21.22
C HIS A 84 2.97 7.55 21.25
N GLN A 85 1.84 7.06 20.73
CA GLN A 85 0.55 7.72 20.96
C GLN A 85 0.08 7.48 22.40
N GLU A 86 -0.40 8.53 23.07
CA GLU A 86 -1.00 8.40 24.41
C GLU A 86 -2.24 7.48 24.42
N VAL A 87 -2.94 7.38 23.29
CA VAL A 87 -4.10 6.50 23.13
C VAL A 87 -3.73 5.02 22.93
N LEU A 88 -2.45 4.66 22.90
CA LEU A 88 -2.02 3.28 22.66
C LEU A 88 -2.58 2.29 23.69
N SER A 89 -2.62 2.66 24.96
CA SER A 89 -3.19 1.82 26.03
C SER A 89 -4.72 1.92 26.14
N SER A 90 -5.36 2.78 25.34
CA SER A 90 -6.80 3.04 25.42
C SER A 90 -7.61 2.03 24.61
N THR A 91 -8.19 1.04 25.29
CA THR A 91 -9.11 0.09 24.66
C THR A 91 -10.32 0.79 24.03
N THR A 92 -10.83 1.85 24.65
CA THR A 92 -12.00 2.59 24.15
C THR A 92 -11.67 3.32 22.84
N TYR A 93 -10.47 3.89 22.71
CA TYR A 93 -10.03 4.50 21.46
C TYR A 93 -9.96 3.47 20.32
N TRP A 94 -9.35 2.31 20.55
CA TRP A 94 -9.21 1.28 19.51
C TRP A 94 -10.54 0.62 19.11
N GLN A 95 -11.57 0.73 19.94
CA GLN A 95 -12.94 0.33 19.62
C GLN A 95 -13.74 1.41 18.90
N SER A 96 -13.29 2.66 18.93
CA SER A 96 -13.96 3.77 18.25
C SER A 96 -13.79 3.69 16.73
N ALA A 97 -14.65 4.39 15.99
CA ALA A 97 -14.48 4.53 14.54
C ALA A 97 -13.11 5.13 14.15
N ALA A 98 -12.60 6.07 14.95
CA ALA A 98 -11.27 6.66 14.75
C ALA A 98 -10.14 5.62 14.86
N GLY A 99 -10.15 4.83 15.94
CA GLY A 99 -9.16 3.79 16.16
C GLY A 99 -9.22 2.70 15.09
N MET A 100 -10.42 2.26 14.70
CA MET A 100 -10.59 1.28 13.63
C MET A 100 -10.09 1.79 12.27
N GLY A 101 -10.32 3.06 11.93
CA GLY A 101 -9.76 3.67 10.72
C GLY A 101 -8.24 3.59 10.67
N ILE A 102 -7.56 3.94 11.77
CA ILE A 102 -6.09 3.78 11.87
C ILE A 102 -5.67 2.32 11.71
N LEU A 103 -6.37 1.38 12.35
CA LEU A 103 -6.02 -0.04 12.27
C LEU A 103 -6.21 -0.59 10.85
N PHE A 104 -7.29 -0.23 10.15
CA PHE A 104 -7.51 -0.61 8.75
C PHE A 104 -6.40 -0.05 7.86
N GLY A 105 -6.09 1.24 7.99
CA GLY A 105 -4.99 1.88 7.27
C GLY A 105 -3.64 1.20 7.55
N ALA A 106 -3.35 0.90 8.82
CA ALA A 106 -2.08 0.28 9.23
C ALA A 106 -1.94 -1.14 8.70
N LEU A 107 -3.01 -1.93 8.67
CA LEU A 107 -3.01 -3.28 8.09
C LEU A 107 -2.78 -3.26 6.58
N LEU A 108 -3.47 -2.37 5.86
CA LEU A 108 -3.24 -2.20 4.43
C LEU A 108 -1.81 -1.73 4.16
N GLY A 109 -1.32 -0.74 4.90
CA GLY A 109 0.04 -0.21 4.74
C GLY A 109 1.12 -1.23 5.06
N THR A 110 0.93 -2.03 6.10
CA THR A 110 1.84 -3.14 6.43
C THR A 110 1.84 -4.20 5.34
N THR A 111 0.67 -4.61 4.85
CA THR A 111 0.55 -5.55 3.72
C THR A 111 1.25 -5.02 2.48
N MET A 112 1.03 -3.74 2.16
CA MET A 112 1.65 -3.12 1.00
C MET A 112 3.18 -3.05 1.13
N ALA A 113 3.70 -2.68 2.29
CA ALA A 113 5.14 -2.65 2.57
C ALA A 113 5.76 -4.05 2.47
N ALA A 114 5.07 -5.06 3.01
CA ALA A 114 5.39 -6.47 2.85
C ALA A 114 5.47 -6.88 1.38
N ASN A 115 4.49 -6.50 0.56
CA ASN A 115 4.50 -6.76 -0.88
C ASN A 115 5.69 -6.12 -1.60
N VAL A 116 6.07 -4.89 -1.22
CA VAL A 116 7.25 -4.21 -1.78
C VAL A 116 8.52 -5.05 -1.58
N TRP A 117 8.76 -5.50 -0.35
CA TRP A 117 10.01 -6.16 0.00
C TRP A 117 10.04 -7.66 -0.30
N MET A 118 8.92 -8.37 -0.13
CA MET A 118 8.86 -9.83 -0.23
C MET A 118 8.37 -10.35 -1.58
N VAL A 119 7.69 -9.51 -2.38
CA VAL A 119 7.07 -9.94 -3.65
C VAL A 119 7.61 -9.16 -4.83
N ILE A 120 7.44 -7.83 -4.81
CA ILE A 120 7.81 -6.96 -5.94
C ILE A 120 9.31 -6.97 -6.12
N TRP A 121 10.09 -6.73 -5.06
CA TRP A 121 11.53 -6.62 -5.17
C TRP A 121 12.22 -7.91 -5.66
N PRO A 122 12.01 -9.10 -5.06
CA PRO A 122 12.66 -10.33 -5.53
C PRO A 122 12.27 -10.67 -6.97
N ALA A 123 11.02 -10.43 -7.36
CA ALA A 123 10.57 -10.66 -8.73
C ALA A 123 11.22 -9.67 -9.72
N GLN A 124 11.36 -8.39 -9.33
CA GLN A 124 12.03 -7.39 -10.16
C GLN A 124 13.54 -7.64 -10.30
N GLN A 125 14.18 -8.26 -9.32
CA GLN A 125 15.59 -8.68 -9.47
C GLN A 125 15.76 -9.67 -10.62
N ILE A 126 14.83 -10.62 -10.79
CA ILE A 126 14.84 -11.58 -11.91
C ILE A 126 14.63 -10.85 -13.24
N VAL A 127 13.62 -9.97 -13.31
CA VAL A 127 13.29 -9.23 -14.55
C VAL A 127 14.44 -8.32 -14.99
N ILE A 128 15.03 -7.57 -14.05
CA ILE A 128 16.13 -6.65 -14.34
C ILE A 128 17.41 -7.44 -14.64
N GLY A 129 17.68 -8.52 -13.90
CA GLY A 129 18.80 -9.42 -14.17
C GLY A 129 18.75 -10.00 -15.58
N SER A 130 17.59 -10.51 -16.00
CA SER A 130 17.38 -10.97 -17.37
C SER A 130 17.63 -9.87 -18.41
N SER A 131 17.20 -8.63 -18.13
CA SER A 131 17.44 -7.50 -19.03
C SER A 131 18.92 -7.12 -19.13
N VAL A 132 19.71 -7.31 -18.06
CA VAL A 132 21.17 -7.13 -18.08
C VAL A 132 21.81 -8.23 -18.93
N THR A 133 21.49 -9.50 -18.69
CA THR A 133 22.04 -10.63 -19.46
C THR A 133 21.80 -10.48 -20.96
N VAL A 134 20.58 -10.10 -21.37
CA VAL A 134 20.25 -9.86 -22.79
C VAL A 134 21.07 -8.71 -23.37
N ALA A 135 21.31 -7.64 -22.60
CA ALA A 135 22.12 -6.52 -23.07
C ALA A 135 23.59 -6.90 -23.31
N ASP A 136 24.09 -7.89 -22.58
CA ASP A 136 25.45 -8.42 -22.69
C ASP A 136 25.57 -9.54 -23.73
N GLY A 137 24.51 -9.80 -24.52
CA GLY A 137 24.48 -10.81 -25.59
C GLY A 137 24.10 -12.22 -25.15
N GLY A 138 23.66 -12.40 -23.90
CA GLY A 138 23.11 -13.66 -23.40
C GLY A 138 21.63 -13.85 -23.70
N GLU A 139 21.11 -15.02 -23.33
CA GLU A 139 19.67 -15.34 -23.47
C GLU A 139 18.83 -14.77 -22.32
N ALA A 140 17.56 -14.49 -22.60
CA ALA A 140 16.61 -14.04 -21.59
C ALA A 140 16.29 -15.17 -20.59
N ASP A 141 16.12 -14.82 -19.31
CA ASP A 141 15.73 -15.77 -18.27
C ASP A 141 14.28 -16.24 -18.53
N PRO A 142 14.02 -17.55 -18.70
CA PRO A 142 12.67 -18.07 -18.92
C PRO A 142 11.70 -17.78 -17.76
N ALA A 143 12.19 -17.49 -16.55
CA ALA A 143 11.38 -17.11 -15.40
C ALA A 143 10.99 -15.62 -15.41
N ALA A 144 11.64 -14.77 -16.22
CA ALA A 144 11.40 -13.32 -16.20
C ALA A 144 9.94 -12.92 -16.51
N PRO A 145 9.22 -13.52 -17.47
CA PRO A 145 7.82 -13.18 -17.73
C PRO A 145 6.90 -13.48 -16.53
N ALA A 146 7.10 -14.62 -15.88
CA ALA A 146 6.32 -15.01 -14.69
C ALA A 146 6.63 -14.10 -13.50
N ALA A 147 7.91 -13.74 -13.31
CA ALA A 147 8.33 -12.78 -12.29
C ALA A 147 7.75 -11.39 -12.55
N ALA A 148 7.79 -10.89 -13.78
CA ALA A 148 7.18 -9.61 -14.17
C ALA A 148 5.68 -9.58 -13.86
N LYS A 149 4.96 -10.67 -14.16
CA LYS A 149 3.53 -10.79 -13.85
C LYS A 149 3.28 -10.75 -12.34
N ARG A 150 4.05 -11.51 -11.55
CA ARG A 150 3.96 -11.53 -10.08
C ARG A 150 4.20 -10.13 -9.49
N ALA A 151 5.25 -9.44 -9.92
CA ALA A 151 5.55 -8.07 -9.48
C ALA A 151 4.43 -7.09 -9.88
N GLY A 152 3.92 -7.21 -11.11
CA GLY A 152 2.84 -6.38 -11.62
C GLY A 152 1.55 -6.53 -10.81
N ARG A 153 1.14 -7.76 -10.47
CA ARG A 153 -0.05 -8.02 -9.66
C ARG A 153 0.06 -7.46 -8.24
N ALA A 154 1.18 -7.70 -7.57
CA ALA A 154 1.43 -7.12 -6.25
C ALA A 154 1.46 -5.58 -6.28
N SER A 155 2.01 -4.98 -7.34
CA SER A 155 2.01 -3.52 -7.51
C SER A 155 0.61 -2.96 -7.76
N ARG A 156 -0.23 -3.68 -8.53
CA ARG A 156 -1.63 -3.30 -8.79
C ARG A 156 -2.48 -3.38 -7.54
N VAL A 157 -2.38 -4.46 -6.75
CA VAL A 157 -3.15 -4.55 -5.49
C VAL A 157 -2.69 -3.50 -4.48
N ASN A 158 -1.39 -3.19 -4.41
CA ASN A 158 -0.91 -2.08 -3.59
C ASN A 158 -1.54 -0.74 -4.03
N THR A 159 -1.69 -0.52 -5.34
CA THR A 159 -2.33 0.70 -5.87
C THR A 159 -3.82 0.74 -5.56
N LEU A 160 -4.50 -0.41 -5.57
CA LEU A 160 -5.89 -0.51 -5.16
C LEU A 160 -6.05 -0.21 -3.67
N PHE A 161 -5.19 -0.79 -2.82
CA PHE A 161 -5.23 -0.59 -1.37
C PHE A 161 -4.76 0.80 -0.93
N SER A 162 -3.90 1.48 -1.68
CA SER A 162 -3.43 2.83 -1.30
C SER A 162 -4.58 3.83 -1.19
N ILE A 163 -5.65 3.66 -1.99
CA ILE A 163 -6.81 4.55 -1.99
C ILE A 163 -7.59 4.48 -0.66
N PRO A 164 -8.15 3.32 -0.24
CA PRO A 164 -8.79 3.20 1.07
C PRO A 164 -7.81 3.40 2.22
N LEU A 165 -6.54 3.02 2.09
CA LEU A 165 -5.53 3.28 3.12
C LEU A 165 -5.41 4.78 3.42
N ILE A 166 -5.19 5.62 2.41
CA ILE A 166 -5.02 7.07 2.59
C ILE A 166 -6.27 7.66 3.23
N PHE A 167 -7.45 7.25 2.74
CA PHE A 167 -8.72 7.71 3.28
C PHE A 167 -8.90 7.32 4.76
N MET A 168 -8.58 6.07 5.13
CA MET A 168 -8.68 5.57 6.50
C MET A 168 -7.64 6.19 7.44
N MET A 169 -6.46 6.53 6.94
CA MET A 169 -5.45 7.26 7.74
C MET A 169 -5.85 8.71 8.01
N MET A 170 -6.61 9.33 7.10
CA MET A 170 -7.20 10.66 7.30
C MET A 170 -8.41 10.62 8.26
N TRP A 171 -9.05 9.45 8.39
CA TRP A 171 -10.32 9.27 9.09
C TRP A 171 -10.40 9.91 10.48
N PRO A 172 -9.45 9.70 11.41
CA PRO A 172 -9.57 10.28 12.76
C PRO A 172 -9.72 11.80 12.78
N SER A 173 -9.13 12.51 11.80
CA SER A 173 -9.12 13.98 11.76
C SER A 173 -10.41 14.59 11.21
N HIS A 174 -11.23 13.82 10.49
CA HIS A 174 -12.44 14.35 9.82
C HIS A 174 -13.72 13.62 10.21
N PHE A 175 -13.61 12.36 10.62
CA PHE A 175 -14.72 11.48 10.91
C PHE A 175 -14.67 10.94 12.35
N GLY A 176 -13.51 11.01 13.02
CA GLY A 176 -13.38 10.63 14.42
C GLY A 176 -14.06 11.64 15.37
N GLY A 177 -14.98 11.17 16.21
CA GLY A 177 -15.58 11.95 17.30
C GLY A 177 -17.00 12.46 16.98
N PRO A 178 -17.20 13.61 16.31
CA PRO A 178 -18.53 14.22 16.15
C PRO A 178 -19.43 13.51 15.13
N ASN A 179 -18.84 12.87 14.12
CA ASN A 179 -19.57 12.27 12.99
C ASN A 179 -19.75 10.76 13.15
N PHE A 180 -18.76 10.07 13.73
CA PHE A 180 -18.81 8.65 14.01
C PHE A 180 -18.31 8.37 15.43
N GLY A 181 -19.16 7.71 16.22
CA GLY A 181 -18.90 7.39 17.62
C GLY A 181 -18.13 6.09 17.80
N THR A 182 -18.50 5.36 18.86
CA THR A 182 -18.01 4.01 19.12
C THR A 182 -19.12 3.04 18.76
N PRO A 183 -19.01 2.34 17.60
CA PRO A 183 -20.01 1.35 17.20
C PRO A 183 -20.17 0.27 18.26
N ASP A 184 -21.35 -0.35 18.40
CA ASP A 184 -21.56 -1.46 19.33
C ASP A 184 -20.73 -2.70 18.95
N SER A 185 -20.65 -3.69 19.84
CA SER A 185 -19.82 -4.88 19.63
C SER A 185 -20.18 -5.68 18.38
N GLY A 186 -21.46 -5.83 18.06
CA GLY A 186 -21.93 -6.53 16.87
C GLY A 186 -21.52 -5.80 15.60
N SER A 187 -21.77 -4.49 15.58
CA SER A 187 -21.38 -3.59 14.47
C SER A 187 -19.88 -3.61 14.19
N ARG A 188 -19.04 -3.56 15.24
CA ARG A 188 -17.57 -3.70 15.09
C ARG A 188 -17.16 -5.02 14.46
N ILE A 189 -17.78 -6.13 14.86
CA ILE A 189 -17.48 -7.45 14.29
C ILE A 189 -17.80 -7.46 12.79
N VAL A 190 -18.95 -6.92 12.39
CA VAL A 190 -19.34 -6.85 10.98
C VAL A 190 -18.35 -6.00 10.18
N LEU A 191 -17.97 -4.82 10.69
CA LEU A 191 -16.96 -3.94 10.06
C LEU A 191 -15.64 -4.69 9.81
N TRP A 192 -15.13 -5.39 10.82
CA TRP A 192 -13.90 -6.18 10.72
C TRP A 192 -14.01 -7.34 9.74
N ILE A 193 -15.13 -8.07 9.74
CA ILE A 193 -15.34 -9.20 8.82
C ILE A 193 -15.36 -8.69 7.37
N VAL A 194 -16.14 -7.65 7.08
CA VAL A 194 -16.24 -7.14 5.70
C VAL A 194 -14.90 -6.59 5.22
N PHE A 195 -14.21 -5.81 6.05
CA PHE A 195 -12.84 -5.35 5.76
C PHE A 195 -11.90 -6.53 5.48
N ALA A 196 -11.88 -7.54 6.36
CA ALA A 196 -10.99 -8.69 6.24
C ALA A 196 -11.28 -9.51 4.98
N VAL A 197 -12.55 -9.71 4.62
CA VAL A 197 -12.93 -10.41 3.39
C VAL A 197 -12.41 -9.68 2.16
N ILE A 198 -12.61 -8.36 2.08
CA ILE A 198 -12.11 -7.55 0.94
C ILE A 198 -10.58 -7.61 0.87
N TRP A 199 -9.92 -7.34 1.99
CA TRP A 199 -8.46 -7.32 2.08
C TRP A 199 -7.85 -8.67 1.70
N ILE A 200 -8.30 -9.77 2.32
CA ILE A 200 -7.77 -11.11 2.08
C ILE A 200 -8.08 -11.58 0.67
N ALA A 201 -9.30 -11.37 0.16
CA ALA A 201 -9.67 -11.81 -1.19
C ALA A 201 -8.80 -11.11 -2.25
N MET A 202 -8.60 -9.80 -2.14
CA MET A 202 -7.79 -9.04 -3.09
C MET A 202 -6.30 -9.40 -2.99
N GLU A 203 -5.77 -9.51 -1.77
CA GLU A 203 -4.36 -9.87 -1.56
C GLU A 203 -4.05 -11.29 -2.04
N LEU A 204 -4.85 -12.28 -1.63
CA LEU A 204 -4.65 -13.67 -2.07
C LEU A 204 -4.84 -13.85 -3.58
N SER A 205 -5.76 -13.08 -4.20
CA SER A 205 -5.89 -13.09 -5.65
C SER A 205 -4.64 -12.51 -6.32
N ALA A 206 -4.12 -11.37 -5.84
CA ALA A 206 -2.92 -10.74 -6.39
C ALA A 206 -1.66 -11.62 -6.25
N LEU A 207 -1.58 -12.40 -5.16
CA LEU A 207 -0.52 -13.40 -4.94
C LEU A 207 -0.72 -14.70 -5.74
N GLY A 208 -1.79 -14.78 -6.55
CA GLY A 208 -2.13 -15.95 -7.37
C GLY A 208 -2.59 -17.16 -6.56
N LYS A 209 -2.92 -16.99 -5.28
CA LYS A 209 -3.39 -18.05 -4.38
C LYS A 209 -4.86 -18.40 -4.58
N VAL A 210 -5.63 -17.50 -5.21
CA VAL A 210 -7.03 -17.72 -5.58
C VAL A 210 -7.17 -17.55 -7.09
N GLY A 211 -7.40 -18.66 -7.79
CA GLY A 211 -7.63 -18.68 -9.25
C GLY A 211 -6.41 -18.34 -10.11
N GLY A 212 -5.20 -18.24 -9.53
CA GLY A 212 -3.97 -17.86 -10.24
C GLY A 212 -3.91 -16.37 -10.61
N TYR A 213 -2.82 -15.95 -11.26
CA TYR A 213 -2.62 -14.54 -11.66
C TYR A 213 -3.59 -14.06 -12.76
N ASP A 214 -4.38 -14.96 -13.33
CA ASP A 214 -5.43 -14.68 -14.32
C ASP A 214 -6.83 -15.05 -13.80
N GLY A 215 -6.99 -15.19 -12.49
CA GLY A 215 -8.29 -15.42 -11.86
C GLY A 215 -9.28 -14.26 -12.09
N VAL A 216 -10.56 -14.53 -11.88
CA VAL A 216 -11.66 -13.59 -12.14
C VAL A 216 -11.47 -12.24 -11.44
N LEU A 217 -11.12 -12.26 -10.14
CA LEU A 217 -10.87 -11.04 -9.37
C LEU A 217 -9.73 -10.20 -9.95
N ASN A 218 -8.62 -10.84 -10.32
CA ASN A 218 -7.49 -10.15 -10.96
C ASN A 218 -7.89 -9.53 -12.30
N ARG A 219 -8.68 -10.22 -13.12
CA ARG A 219 -9.14 -9.70 -14.41
C ARG A 219 -10.05 -8.49 -14.26
N ILE A 220 -10.95 -8.55 -13.29
CA ILE A 220 -11.93 -7.49 -13.04
C ILE A 220 -11.26 -6.24 -12.44
N ALA A 221 -10.39 -6.43 -11.45
CA ALA A 221 -9.89 -5.32 -10.63
C ALA A 221 -8.44 -4.92 -10.91
N LEU A 222 -7.56 -5.82 -11.36
CA LEU A 222 -6.11 -5.60 -11.38
C LEU A 222 -5.47 -5.63 -12.78
N ASP A 223 -6.17 -6.02 -13.85
CA ASP A 223 -5.62 -6.02 -15.22
C ASP A 223 -5.31 -4.61 -15.71
N LYS A 224 -6.28 -3.70 -15.57
CA LYS A 224 -6.17 -2.32 -16.01
C LYS A 224 -6.02 -1.40 -14.81
N HIS A 225 -5.09 -0.46 -14.90
CA HIS A 225 -4.91 0.56 -13.86
C HIS A 225 -6.18 1.38 -13.61
N THR A 226 -6.97 1.63 -14.66
CA THR A 226 -8.24 2.35 -14.54
C THR A 226 -9.27 1.58 -13.72
N ASP A 227 -9.34 0.26 -13.88
CA ASP A 227 -10.24 -0.58 -13.09
C ASP A 227 -9.73 -0.71 -11.65
N THR A 228 -8.41 -0.83 -11.46
CA THR A 228 -7.77 -0.77 -10.13
C THR A 228 -8.16 0.49 -9.37
N ILE A 229 -8.16 1.64 -10.03
CA ILE A 229 -8.59 2.92 -9.43
C ILE A 229 -10.08 2.89 -9.08
N LYS A 230 -10.95 2.49 -10.02
CA LYS A 230 -12.41 2.42 -9.80
C LYS A 230 -12.76 1.53 -8.61
N TYR A 231 -12.19 0.33 -8.55
CA TYR A 231 -12.44 -0.61 -7.46
C TYR A 231 -11.82 -0.16 -6.14
N GLY A 232 -10.67 0.53 -6.16
CA GLY A 232 -10.11 1.17 -4.97
C GLY A 232 -11.08 2.19 -4.39
N PHE A 233 -11.63 3.08 -5.20
CA PHE A 233 -12.68 4.03 -4.75
C PHE A 233 -13.98 3.33 -4.33
N ALA A 234 -14.42 2.31 -5.06
CA ALA A 234 -15.62 1.56 -4.69
C ALA A 234 -15.46 0.90 -3.31
N ILE A 235 -14.30 0.31 -3.02
CA ILE A 235 -13.97 -0.22 -1.69
C ILE A 235 -13.98 0.89 -0.64
N THR A 236 -13.39 2.05 -0.92
CA THR A 236 -13.43 3.20 0.00
C THR A 236 -14.87 3.61 0.32
N VAL A 237 -15.74 3.72 -0.70
CA VAL A 237 -17.16 4.05 -0.52
C VAL A 237 -17.88 2.98 0.28
N VAL A 238 -17.66 1.70 -0.02
CA VAL A 238 -18.25 0.58 0.74
C VAL A 238 -17.83 0.67 2.21
N LEU A 239 -16.54 0.88 2.50
CA LEU A 239 -16.07 0.99 3.89
C LEU A 239 -16.67 2.22 4.58
N TYR A 240 -16.73 3.38 3.92
CA TYR A 240 -17.39 4.58 4.46
C TYR A 240 -18.87 4.32 4.79
N LEU A 241 -19.62 3.76 3.84
CA LEU A 241 -21.05 3.48 4.03
C LEU A 241 -21.29 2.44 5.14
N LEU A 242 -20.39 1.48 5.32
CA LEU A 242 -20.49 0.54 6.44
C LEU A 242 -20.36 1.26 7.78
N PHE A 243 -19.44 2.23 7.89
CA PHE A 243 -19.38 3.08 9.07
C PHE A 243 -20.63 3.95 9.22
N GLU A 244 -21.22 4.45 8.15
CA GLU A 244 -22.49 5.22 8.19
C GLU A 244 -23.67 4.40 8.69
N ILE A 245 -23.76 3.13 8.28
CA ILE A 245 -24.88 2.26 8.62
C ILE A 245 -24.73 1.65 10.01
N LEU A 246 -23.49 1.37 10.43
CA LEU A 246 -23.16 0.61 11.64
C LEU A 246 -22.55 1.49 12.76
N GLY A 247 -22.37 2.79 12.50
CA GLY A 247 -21.59 3.74 13.31
C GLY A 247 -22.29 4.32 14.53
#